data_AF-A0A820XHH6-F1
#
_entry.id   AF-A0A820XHH6-F1
#
_cell.length_a   1.000
_cell.length_b   1.000
_cell.length_c   1.000
_cell.angle_alpha   90.00
_cell.angle_beta   90.00
_cell.angle_gamma   90.00
#
_symmetry.space_group_name_H-M   'P 1'
#
loop_
_entity.id
_entity.type
_entity.pdbx_description
1 polymer ?
#
loop_
_entity_poly.entity_id
_entity_poly.type
_entity_poly.pdbx_seq_one_letter_code
_entity_poly.pdbx_strand_id
1 'polypeptide(L)' 'MPLIASIANVKDSRWLTLEVCREYQRGKCTRSEQECKFAHPPTHVEVNSGKVIACFDSLK' A
#
# COMPACT_ATOMS: atom_id res chain seq x y z
N MET A 1 8.26 -39.82 -7.73
CA MET A 1 8.87 -38.48 -7.74
C MET A 1 8.23 -37.67 -8.86
N PRO A 2 7.36 -36.69 -8.58
CA PRO A 2 6.99 -35.68 -9.58
C PRO A 2 7.43 -34.27 -9.17
N LEU A 3 7.82 -33.51 -10.19
CA LEU A 3 8.15 -32.09 -10.20
C LEU A 3 6.97 -31.22 -9.77
N ILE A 4 7.24 -30.11 -9.08
CA ILE A 4 6.73 -28.79 -9.51
C ILE A 4 7.75 -27.71 -9.16
N ALA A 5 8.15 -26.98 -10.19
CA ALA A 5 8.95 -25.78 -10.11
C ALA A 5 8.17 -24.62 -9.45
N SER A 6 8.93 -23.66 -8.92
CA SER A 6 8.53 -22.26 -8.74
C SER A 6 7.42 -21.98 -7.74
N ILE A 7 7.80 -21.65 -6.50
CA ILE A 7 7.03 -20.69 -5.71
C ILE A 7 7.93 -19.48 -5.53
N ALA A 8 7.75 -18.56 -6.48
CA ALA A 8 8.05 -17.15 -6.48
C ALA A 8 9.22 -16.69 -5.59
N ASN A 9 10.18 -16.03 -6.23
CA ASN A 9 10.67 -14.74 -5.76
C ASN A 9 9.45 -13.95 -5.24
N VAL A 10 9.10 -14.15 -3.97
CA VAL A 10 8.14 -13.33 -3.25
C VAL A 10 8.89 -12.02 -3.19
N LYS A 11 8.74 -11.20 -4.24
CA LYS A 11 8.96 -9.77 -4.13
C LYS A 11 8.22 -9.43 -2.87
N ASP A 12 8.95 -9.25 -1.77
CA ASP A 12 8.36 -8.93 -0.50
C ASP A 12 7.43 -7.76 -0.83
N SER A 13 6.14 -8.00 -0.89
CA SER A 13 5.18 -6.94 -1.22
C SER A 13 4.55 -6.46 0.07
N ARG A 14 4.90 -7.12 1.18
CA ARG A 14 4.51 -6.80 2.55
C ARG A 14 5.08 -5.44 2.97
N TRP A 15 6.36 -5.15 2.69
CA TRP A 15 6.94 -3.81 2.92
C TRP A 15 6.42 -2.73 1.96
N LEU A 16 5.81 -3.12 0.84
CA LEU A 16 5.14 -2.18 -0.08
C LEU A 16 3.74 -1.79 0.41
N THR A 17 3.19 -2.46 1.43
CA THR A 17 1.86 -2.12 1.95
C THR A 17 1.94 -1.00 2.98
N LEU A 18 1.21 0.10 2.73
CA LEU A 18 1.03 1.20 3.68
C LEU A 18 -0.43 1.29 4.13
N GLU A 19 -0.62 1.71 5.37
CA GLU A 19 -1.96 1.93 5.92
C GLU A 19 -2.54 3.27 5.47
N VAL A 20 -3.79 3.25 5.05
CA VAL A 20 -4.51 4.43 4.59
C VAL A 20 -4.91 5.31 5.76
N CYS A 21 -4.84 6.63 5.58
CA CYS A 21 -5.29 7.57 6.60
C CYS A 21 -6.78 7.39 6.88
N ARG A 22 -7.13 7.02 8.12
CA ARG A 22 -8.51 6.87 8.58
C ARG A 22 -9.32 8.16 8.48
N GLU A 23 -8.68 9.31 8.72
CA GLU A 23 -9.34 10.61 8.59
C GLU A 23 -9.56 10.98 7.13
N TYR A 24 -8.64 10.62 6.23
CA TYR A 24 -8.78 10.86 4.79
C TYR A 24 -9.91 10.02 4.21
N GLN A 25 -10.00 8.73 4.57
CA GLN A 25 -11.14 7.88 4.21
C GLN A 25 -12.48 8.45 4.69
N ARG A 26 -12.49 9.21 5.79
CA ARG A 26 -13.69 9.85 6.34
C ARG A 26 -13.91 11.28 5.83
N GLY A 27 -13.03 11.80 4.97
CA GLY A 27 -13.07 13.18 4.49
C GLY A 27 -12.79 14.24 5.57
N LYS A 28 -12.12 13.86 6.66
CA LYS A 28 -11.77 14.75 7.79
C LYS A 28 -10.28 15.13 7.83
N CYS A 29 -9.43 14.49 7.02
CA CYS A 29 -8.02 14.84 6.99
C CYS A 29 -7.82 16.13 6.20
N THR A 30 -7.32 17.17 6.85
CA THR A 30 -6.94 18.45 6.24
C THR A 30 -5.43 18.58 6.02
N ARG A 31 -4.64 17.58 6.45
CA ARG A 31 -3.18 17.56 6.25
C ARG A 31 -2.85 17.09 4.83
N SER A 32 -1.83 17.69 4.23
CA SER A 32 -1.29 17.26 2.93
C SER A 32 -0.73 15.84 3.02
N GLU A 33 -0.75 15.09 1.91
CA GLU A 33 -0.23 13.70 1.83
C GLU A 33 1.21 13.55 2.34
N GLN A 34 2.04 14.59 2.19
CA GLN A 34 3.43 14.60 2.62
C GLN A 34 3.60 14.82 4.13
N GLU A 35 2.63 15.47 4.77
CA GLU A 35 2.62 15.77 6.21
C GLU A 35 1.83 14.72 7.00
N CYS A 36 1.10 13.85 6.31
CA CYS A 36 0.30 12.81 6.94
C CYS A 36 1.12 11.54 7.12
N LYS A 37 1.12 11.00 8.34
CA LYS A 37 1.76 9.72 8.71
C LYS A 37 1.24 8.51 7.92
N PHE A 38 0.11 8.64 7.22
CA PHE A 38 -0.60 7.54 6.59
C PHE A 38 -0.84 7.84 5.10
N ALA A 39 -1.00 6.81 4.29
CA ALA A 39 -1.17 6.96 2.85
C ALA A 39 -2.51 7.63 2.51
N HIS A 40 -2.49 8.59 1.58
CA HIS A 40 -3.67 9.19 0.97
C HIS A 40 -3.82 8.66 -0.46
N PRO A 41 -4.41 7.47 -0.64
CA PRO A 41 -4.59 6.93 -1.97
C PRO A 41 -5.58 7.79 -2.76
N PRO A 42 -5.25 8.18 -4.01
CA PRO A 42 -6.23 8.81 -4.89
C PRO A 42 -7.36 7.83 -5.19
N THR A 43 -8.50 8.35 -5.66
CA THR A 43 -9.72 7.55 -5.93
C THR A 43 -9.53 6.39 -6.91
N HIS A 44 -8.46 6.41 -7.71
CA HIS A 44 -8.10 5.35 -8.63
C HIS A 44 -7.35 4.18 -7.95
N VAL A 45 -6.78 4.39 -6.75
CA VAL A 45 -5.96 3.37 -6.08
C VAL A 45 -6.85 2.46 -5.23
N GLU A 46 -6.72 1.16 -5.46
CA GLU A 46 -7.49 0.15 -4.75
C GLU A 46 -6.99 -0.03 -3.31
N VAL A 47 -7.90 0.14 -2.35
CA VAL A 47 -7.62 -0.04 -0.92
C VAL A 47 -8.08 -1.43 -0.50
N ASN A 48 -7.14 -2.30 -0.13
CA ASN A 48 -7.44 -3.64 0.35
C ASN A 48 -7.37 -3.68 1.88
N SER A 49 -8.51 -3.85 2.56
CA SER A 49 -8.60 -3.95 4.03
C SER A 49 -7.98 -2.74 4.78
N GLY A 50 -8.09 -1.54 4.20
CA GLY A 50 -7.51 -0.31 4.78
C GLY A 50 -6.02 -0.11 4.51
N LYS A 51 -5.40 -0.96 3.67
CA LYS A 51 -4.01 -0.85 3.24
C LYS A 51 -3.93 -0.68 1.73
N VAL A 52 -2.89 0.00 1.27
CA VAL A 52 -2.60 0.25 -0.15
C VAL A 52 -1.19 -0.21 -0.46
N ILE A 53 -0.97 -0.60 -1.70
CA ILE A 53 0.35 -1.01 -2.18
C ILE A 53 1.00 0.21 -2.81
N ALA A 54 2.10 0.68 -2.23
CA ALA A 54 2.92 1.72 -2.80
C ALA A 54 3.89 1.16 -3.84
N CYS A 55 4.32 2.03 -4.75
CA CYS A 55 5.37 1.70 -5.69
C CYS A 55 6.69 1.44 -4.96
N PHE A 56 7.39 0.38 -5.38
CA PHE A 56 8.72 0.01 -4.85
C PHE A 56 9.74 1.14 -4.95
N ASP A 57 9.66 1.96 -6.00
CA ASP A 57 10.55 3.09 -6.24
C ASP A 57 10.36 4.24 -5.24
N SER A 58 9.14 4.43 -4.73
CA SER A 58 8.81 5.52 -3.79
C SER A 58 9.27 5.23 -2.35
N LEU A 59 9.73 4.01 -2.06
CA LEU A 59 10.21 3.57 -0.75
C LEU A 59 11.75 3.47 -0.69
N LYS A 60 12.45 3.81 -1.77
CA LYS A 60 13.92 3.78 -1.86
C LYS A 60 14.55 5.14 -1.59
#